data_AF-A0A535ZX49-F1
#
_entry.id   AF-A0A535ZX49-F1
#
_cell.length_a   1.000
_cell.length_b   1.000
_cell.length_c   1.000
_cell.angle_alpha   90.00
_cell.angle_beta   90.00
_cell.angle_gamma   90.00
#
_symmetry.space_group_name_H-M   'P 1'
#
loop_
_entity.id
_entity.type
_entity.pdbx_description
1 polymer ?
#
loop_
_entity_poly.entity_id
_entity_poly.type
_entity_poly.pdbx_seq_one_letter_code
_entity_poly.pdbx_strand_id
1 'polypeptide(L)'
;MIAPWLVCLGIFGGGAVVFDGLERAIAVGAFSASWVGALLAVSQVRGAVVSMRRWMGNRESALSTFADDRAAAVARQFQWAVEELVRARAELRKVDGMRAQAEERARMVDEKARQDGDELRVAREKLGATGASELDLLRAKIERIEQSFQEEERDRRTAEARARAAEQRVADLTRTLRLVATTVSSGGESLVSRAAPIQTLALDWTLEYDGSGHSLRLRPTSDVRPSKARIVDATGRLVAESVVTLQHHPAGLLLRVPQSVAAAVEAGDWSAFQLEAEVDGVWQAAELVDRAQPLVDAEVMQPRSLRIVS
;
A
#
# COMPACT_ATOMS: atom_id res chain seq x y z
N MET A 1 -21.86 -74.04 76.35
CA MET A 1 -22.12 -75.38 75.77
C MET A 1 -21.05 -76.33 76.25
N ILE A 2 -21.39 -77.32 77.08
CA ILE A 2 -20.45 -78.37 77.50
C ILE A 2 -20.19 -79.23 76.26
N ALA A 3 -18.94 -79.28 75.81
CA ALA A 3 -18.61 -79.94 74.56
C ALA A 3 -18.88 -81.46 74.67
N PRO A 4 -19.57 -82.11 73.70
CA PRO A 4 -20.00 -83.51 73.81
C PRO A 4 -18.90 -84.52 74.15
N TRP A 5 -17.67 -84.23 73.77
CA TRP A 5 -16.50 -85.07 74.06
C TRP A 5 -16.11 -85.12 75.54
N LEU A 6 -16.45 -84.11 76.35
CA LEU A 6 -16.23 -84.12 77.80
C LEU A 6 -17.13 -85.14 78.51
N VAL A 7 -18.35 -85.34 78.00
CA VAL A 7 -19.29 -86.34 78.51
C VAL A 7 -18.77 -87.75 78.21
N CYS A 8 -18.26 -87.98 77.00
CA CYS A 8 -17.63 -89.26 76.63
C CYS A 8 -16.39 -89.54 77.47
N LEU A 9 -15.50 -88.56 77.69
CA LEU A 9 -14.33 -88.73 78.55
C LEU A 9 -14.72 -89.09 79.99
N GLY A 10 -15.75 -88.46 80.55
CA GLY A 10 -16.23 -88.77 81.90
C GLY A 10 -16.74 -90.21 82.03
N ILE A 11 -17.54 -90.68 81.06
CA ILE A 11 -18.13 -92.02 81.07
C ILE A 11 -17.06 -93.11 80.88
N PHE A 12 -16.17 -92.96 79.90
CA PHE A 12 -15.13 -93.96 79.63
C PHE A 12 -13.99 -93.92 80.65
N GLY A 13 -13.66 -92.74 81.20
CA GLY A 13 -12.68 -92.60 82.27
C GLY A 13 -13.14 -93.24 83.58
N GLY A 14 -14.42 -93.12 83.92
CA GLY A 14 -15.03 -93.81 85.07
C GLY A 14 -15.03 -95.34 84.91
N GLY A 15 -15.38 -95.84 83.72
CA GLY A 15 -15.33 -97.28 83.43
C GLY A 15 -13.94 -97.89 83.57
N ALA A 16 -12.89 -97.17 83.13
CA ALA A 16 -11.50 -97.65 83.20
C ALA A 16 -10.98 -97.89 84.63
N VAL A 17 -11.63 -97.31 85.66
CA VAL A 17 -11.26 -97.46 87.07
C VAL A 17 -12.03 -98.61 87.74
N VAL A 18 -13.22 -98.96 87.24
CA VAL A 18 -14.16 -99.89 87.88
C VAL A 18 -14.11 -101.31 87.30
N PHE A 19 -13.74 -101.48 86.02
CA PHE A 19 -13.69 -102.79 85.36
C PHE A 19 -12.36 -103.52 85.57
N ASP A 20 -12.40 -104.86 85.61
CA ASP A 20 -11.21 -105.74 85.62
C ASP A 20 -11.13 -106.59 84.35
N GLY A 21 -9.90 -106.86 83.87
CA GLY A 21 -9.64 -107.71 82.69
C GLY A 21 -9.81 -107.00 81.33
N LEU A 22 -10.44 -107.69 80.36
CA LEU A 22 -10.53 -107.26 78.95
C LEU A 22 -11.39 -106.00 78.75
N GLU A 23 -12.40 -105.80 79.59
CA GLU A 23 -13.31 -104.65 79.54
C GLU A 23 -12.59 -103.32 79.88
N ARG A 24 -11.63 -103.38 80.80
CA ARG A 24 -10.77 -102.22 81.14
C ARG A 24 -9.89 -101.79 79.98
N ALA A 25 -9.35 -102.75 79.22
CA ALA A 25 -8.53 -102.46 78.04
C ALA A 25 -9.34 -101.74 76.95
N ILE A 26 -10.59 -102.17 76.73
CA ILE A 26 -11.52 -101.52 75.78
C ILE A 26 -11.88 -100.10 76.25
N ALA A 27 -12.19 -99.91 77.54
CA ALA A 27 -12.52 -98.59 78.09
C ALA A 27 -11.35 -97.59 78.00
N VAL A 28 -10.13 -98.04 78.31
CA VAL A 28 -8.90 -97.22 78.16
C VAL A 28 -8.62 -96.89 76.69
N GLY A 29 -8.83 -97.84 75.78
CA GLY A 29 -8.72 -97.62 74.34
C GLY A 29 -9.72 -96.58 73.82
N ALA A 30 -10.99 -96.67 74.23
CA ALA A 30 -12.03 -95.71 73.85
C ALA A 30 -11.76 -94.30 74.42
N PHE A 31 -11.31 -94.22 75.68
CA PHE A 31 -10.96 -92.95 76.32
C PHE A 31 -9.79 -92.26 75.63
N SER A 32 -8.70 -92.98 75.37
CA SER A 32 -7.53 -92.44 74.67
C SER A 32 -7.84 -92.01 73.24
N ALA A 33 -8.61 -92.82 72.49
CA ALA A 33 -9.07 -92.46 71.15
C ALA A 33 -9.97 -91.20 71.15
N SER A 34 -10.90 -91.09 72.11
CA SER A 34 -11.74 -89.91 72.25
C SER A 34 -10.95 -88.65 72.63
N TRP A 35 -9.95 -88.78 73.50
CA TRP A 35 -9.08 -87.68 73.91
C TRP A 35 -8.22 -87.18 72.75
N VAL A 36 -7.59 -88.10 72.02
CA VAL A 36 -6.79 -87.78 70.83
C VAL A 36 -7.68 -87.17 69.74
N GLY A 37 -8.88 -87.71 69.52
CA GLY A 37 -9.86 -87.15 68.58
C GLY A 37 -10.29 -85.72 68.95
N ALA A 38 -10.51 -85.45 70.24
CA ALA A 38 -10.84 -84.11 70.72
C ALA A 38 -9.69 -83.13 70.54
N LEU A 39 -8.45 -83.53 70.84
CA LEU A 39 -7.27 -82.70 70.62
C LEU A 39 -7.03 -82.39 69.14
N LEU A 40 -7.23 -83.38 68.26
CA LEU A 40 -7.14 -83.18 66.82
C LEU A 40 -8.25 -82.26 66.31
N ALA A 41 -9.49 -82.41 66.80
CA ALA A 41 -10.58 -81.51 66.44
C ALA A 41 -10.30 -80.07 66.89
N VAL A 42 -9.82 -79.88 68.13
CA VAL A 42 -9.45 -78.56 68.66
C VAL A 42 -8.26 -77.97 67.91
N SER A 43 -7.26 -78.77 67.53
CA SER A 43 -6.11 -78.27 66.77
C SER A 43 -6.49 -77.86 65.35
N GLN A 44 -7.36 -78.62 64.68
CA GLN A 44 -7.91 -78.28 63.36
C GLN A 44 -8.75 -76.99 63.44
N VAL A 45 -9.63 -76.88 64.42
CA VAL A 45 -10.43 -75.65 64.63
C VAL A 45 -9.53 -74.47 64.97
N ARG A 46 -8.52 -74.64 65.82
CA ARG A 46 -7.59 -73.57 66.17
C ARG A 46 -6.75 -73.15 64.96
N GLY A 47 -6.30 -74.11 64.15
CA GLY A 47 -5.61 -73.86 62.88
C GLY A 47 -6.50 -73.08 61.90
N ALA A 48 -7.76 -73.50 61.75
CA ALA A 48 -8.74 -72.83 60.90
C ALA A 48 -9.10 -71.42 61.40
N VAL A 49 -9.25 -71.20 62.70
CA VAL A 49 -9.53 -69.87 63.28
C VAL A 49 -8.33 -68.94 63.13
N VAL A 50 -7.11 -69.44 63.33
CA VAL A 50 -5.89 -68.65 63.14
C VAL A 50 -5.68 -68.30 61.67
N SER A 51 -5.91 -69.25 60.75
CA SER A 51 -5.81 -68.98 59.31
C SER A 51 -6.89 -68.01 58.85
N MET A 52 -8.14 -68.15 59.33
CA MET A 52 -9.24 -67.22 59.07
C MET A 52 -8.93 -65.81 59.60
N ARG A 53 -8.43 -65.69 60.84
CA ARG A 53 -8.04 -64.40 61.42
C ARG A 53 -6.91 -63.74 60.64
N ARG A 54 -5.89 -64.52 60.24
CA ARG A 54 -4.78 -64.03 59.42
C ARG A 54 -5.26 -63.58 58.04
N TRP A 55 -6.16 -64.32 57.43
CA TRP A 55 -6.74 -63.99 56.13
C TRP A 55 -7.63 -62.73 56.20
N MET A 56 -8.44 -62.59 57.25
CA MET A 56 -9.24 -61.39 57.48
C MET A 56 -8.35 -60.16 57.70
N GLY A 57 -7.33 -60.27 58.55
CA GLY A 57 -6.37 -59.18 58.79
C GLY A 57 -5.63 -58.74 57.52
N ASN A 58 -5.19 -59.70 56.70
CA ASN A 58 -4.54 -59.40 55.42
C ASN A 58 -5.48 -58.68 54.43
N ARG A 59 -6.78 -59.00 54.44
CA ARG A 59 -7.78 -58.32 53.59
C ARG A 59 -8.10 -56.93 54.08
N GLU A 60 -8.23 -56.76 55.39
CA GLU A 60 -8.47 -55.45 56.00
C GLU A 60 -7.29 -54.51 55.71
N SER A 61 -6.04 -54.97 55.87
CA SER A 61 -4.86 -54.18 55.52
C SER A 61 -4.77 -53.87 54.03
N ALA A 62 -5.13 -54.83 53.15
CA ALA A 62 -5.13 -54.58 51.70
C ALA A 62 -6.20 -53.55 51.28
N LEU A 63 -7.38 -53.59 51.91
CA LEU A 63 -8.44 -52.62 51.67
C LEU A 63 -8.08 -51.22 52.20
N SER A 64 -7.45 -51.12 53.38
CA SER A 64 -6.99 -49.85 53.91
C SER A 64 -5.90 -49.24 53.02
N THR A 65 -4.90 -50.04 52.61
CA THR A 65 -3.86 -49.57 51.68
C THR A 65 -4.44 -49.14 50.34
N PHE A 66 -5.39 -49.89 49.78
CA PHE A 66 -6.05 -49.50 48.53
C PHE A 66 -6.87 -48.20 48.69
N ALA A 67 -7.54 -48.02 49.83
CA ALA A 67 -8.26 -46.78 50.13
C ALA A 67 -7.31 -45.58 50.26
N ASP A 68 -6.18 -45.77 50.95
CA ASP A 68 -5.13 -44.75 51.13
C ASP A 68 -4.48 -44.39 49.78
N ASP A 69 -4.15 -45.38 48.95
CA ASP A 69 -3.59 -45.17 47.60
C ASP A 69 -4.56 -44.39 46.71
N ARG A 70 -5.85 -44.71 46.76
CA ARG A 70 -6.88 -43.99 46.02
C ARG A 70 -7.05 -42.57 46.52
N ALA A 71 -7.05 -42.35 47.84
CA ALA A 71 -7.10 -41.02 48.43
C ALA A 71 -5.88 -40.18 48.01
N ALA A 72 -4.68 -40.78 48.01
CA ALA A 72 -3.45 -40.12 47.56
C ALA A 72 -3.46 -39.81 46.05
N ALA A 73 -4.05 -40.67 45.22
CA ALA A 73 -4.23 -40.40 43.79
C ALA A 73 -5.18 -39.22 43.56
N VAL A 74 -6.31 -39.18 44.27
CA VAL A 74 -7.28 -38.07 44.21
C VAL A 74 -6.67 -36.77 44.71
N ALA A 75 -5.90 -36.81 45.81
CA ALA A 75 -5.20 -35.63 46.32
C ALA A 75 -4.23 -35.04 45.27
N ARG A 76 -3.47 -35.90 44.57
CA ARG A 76 -2.58 -35.47 43.48
C ARG A 76 -3.35 -34.91 42.28
N GLN A 77 -4.49 -35.49 41.92
CA GLN A 77 -5.35 -34.96 40.86
C GLN A 77 -5.92 -33.58 41.22
N PHE A 78 -6.38 -33.39 42.45
CA PHE A 78 -6.84 -32.07 42.92
C PHE A 78 -5.70 -31.06 42.95
N GLN A 79 -4.52 -31.46 43.41
CA GLN A 79 -3.35 -30.59 43.41
C GLN A 79 -3.02 -30.11 41.99
N TRP A 80 -2.94 -31.03 41.02
CA TRP A 80 -2.69 -30.68 39.62
C TRP A 80 -3.78 -29.75 39.06
N ALA A 81 -5.06 -30.06 39.33
CA ALA A 81 -6.18 -29.23 38.86
C ALA A 81 -6.16 -27.81 39.45
N VAL A 82 -5.77 -27.66 40.72
CA VAL A 82 -5.63 -26.35 41.37
C VAL A 82 -4.44 -25.59 40.79
N GLU A 83 -3.29 -26.24 40.60
CA GLU A 83 -2.12 -25.63 39.97
C GLU A 83 -2.44 -25.14 38.54
N GLU A 84 -3.17 -25.94 37.76
CA GLU A 84 -3.60 -25.59 36.41
C GLU A 84 -4.59 -24.40 36.41
N LEU A 85 -5.55 -24.38 37.33
CA LEU A 85 -6.49 -23.26 37.47
C LEU A 85 -5.78 -21.96 37.89
N VAL A 86 -4.80 -22.04 38.78
CA VAL A 86 -3.99 -20.88 39.18
C VAL A 86 -3.18 -20.37 37.99
N ARG A 87 -2.58 -21.27 37.21
CA ARG A 87 -1.85 -20.93 35.99
C ARG A 87 -2.76 -20.26 34.95
N ALA A 88 -3.90 -20.86 34.65
CA ALA A 88 -4.88 -20.29 33.72
C ALA A 88 -5.36 -18.90 34.17
N ARG A 89 -5.59 -18.71 35.47
CA ARG A 89 -5.97 -17.40 36.02
C ARG A 89 -4.84 -16.36 35.93
N ALA A 90 -3.58 -16.78 36.08
CA ALA A 90 -2.43 -15.90 35.89
C ALA A 90 -2.29 -15.48 34.41
N GLU A 91 -2.50 -16.42 33.49
CA GLU A 91 -2.51 -16.15 32.04
C GLU A 91 -3.65 -15.21 31.66
N LEU A 92 -4.86 -15.41 32.18
CA LEU A 92 -5.99 -14.49 31.97
C LEU A 92 -5.68 -13.08 32.47
N ARG A 93 -5.13 -12.92 33.68
CA ARG A 93 -4.72 -11.61 34.19
C ARG A 93 -3.67 -10.93 33.30
N LYS A 94 -2.76 -11.71 32.70
CA LYS A 94 -1.77 -11.18 31.76
C LYS A 94 -2.43 -10.70 30.47
N VAL A 95 -3.39 -11.46 29.94
CA VAL A 95 -4.17 -11.08 28.74
C VAL A 95 -5.00 -9.81 29.01
N ASP A 96 -5.67 -9.74 30.16
CA ASP A 96 -6.43 -8.55 30.57
C ASP A 96 -5.53 -7.31 30.67
N GLY A 97 -4.33 -7.47 31.22
CA GLY A 97 -3.32 -6.40 31.27
C GLY A 97 -2.88 -5.93 29.87
N MET A 98 -2.64 -6.87 28.95
CA MET A 98 -2.30 -6.53 27.55
C MET A 98 -3.46 -5.85 26.83
N ARG A 99 -4.71 -6.28 27.09
CA ARG A 99 -5.91 -5.66 26.53
C ARG A 99 -6.07 -4.22 27.02
N ALA A 100 -5.90 -3.96 28.31
CA ALA A 100 -5.96 -2.61 28.86
C ALA A 100 -4.90 -1.69 28.22
N GLN A 101 -3.67 -2.18 28.04
CA GLN A 101 -2.61 -1.43 27.35
C GLN A 101 -2.94 -1.17 25.87
N ALA A 102 -3.55 -2.13 25.17
CA ALA A 102 -3.97 -1.96 23.79
C ALA A 102 -5.10 -0.92 23.68
N GLU A 103 -6.06 -0.93 24.61
CA GLU A 103 -7.14 0.06 24.68
C GLU A 103 -6.61 1.47 24.98
N GLU A 104 -5.62 1.61 25.87
CA GLU A 104 -4.96 2.89 26.14
C GLU A 104 -4.21 3.41 24.91
N ARG A 105 -3.46 2.55 24.22
CA ARG A 105 -2.79 2.91 22.96
C ARG A 105 -3.79 3.31 21.88
N ALA A 106 -4.92 2.62 21.77
CA ALA A 106 -5.96 2.97 20.81
C ALA A 106 -6.55 4.36 21.10
N ARG A 107 -6.79 4.70 22.39
CA ARG A 107 -7.25 6.04 22.78
C ARG A 107 -6.22 7.12 22.48
N MET A 108 -4.94 6.86 22.75
CA MET A 108 -3.85 7.80 22.42
C MET A 108 -3.73 8.03 20.91
N VAL A 109 -3.91 6.99 20.10
CA VAL A 109 -3.89 7.09 18.64
C VAL A 109 -5.12 7.87 18.13
N ASP A 110 -6.31 7.62 18.68
CA ASP A 110 -7.52 8.35 18.30
C ASP A 110 -7.43 9.85 18.65
N GLU A 111 -6.92 10.17 19.85
CA GLU A 111 -6.71 11.55 20.27
C GLU A 111 -5.68 12.25 19.37
N LYS A 112 -4.58 11.58 19.03
CA LYS A 112 -3.60 12.12 18.08
C LYS A 112 -4.18 12.32 16.68
N ALA A 113 -4.99 11.38 16.19
CA ALA A 113 -5.64 11.51 14.90
C ALA A 113 -6.60 12.72 14.85
N ARG A 114 -7.27 13.04 15.97
CA ARG A 114 -8.09 14.25 16.09
C ARG A 114 -7.23 15.52 16.06
N GLN A 115 -6.13 15.53 16.80
CA GLN A 115 -5.18 16.66 16.80
C GLN A 115 -4.62 16.90 15.41
N ASP A 116 -4.12 15.85 14.75
CA ASP A 116 -3.60 15.92 13.38
C ASP A 116 -4.69 16.40 12.41
N GLY A 117 -5.95 15.96 12.59
CA GLY A 117 -7.10 16.42 11.80
C GLY A 117 -7.40 17.91 11.97
N ASP A 118 -7.32 18.42 13.19
CA ASP A 118 -7.48 19.85 13.48
C ASP A 118 -6.32 20.68 12.92
N GLU A 119 -5.08 20.19 13.03
CA GLU A 119 -3.91 20.83 12.43
C GLU A 119 -4.04 20.93 10.90
N LEU A 120 -4.48 19.86 10.25
CA LEU A 120 -4.74 19.85 8.81
C LEU A 120 -5.85 20.82 8.41
N ARG A 121 -6.91 20.94 9.22
CA ARG A 121 -7.98 21.92 9.01
C ARG A 121 -7.45 23.35 9.07
N VAL A 122 -6.65 23.67 10.09
CA VAL A 122 -6.02 24.98 10.25
C VAL A 122 -5.04 25.27 9.11
N ALA A 123 -4.24 24.29 8.70
CA ALA A 123 -3.32 24.43 7.57
C ALA A 123 -4.07 24.71 6.26
N ARG A 124 -5.18 24.00 6.03
CA ARG A 124 -6.05 24.21 4.85
C ARG A 124 -6.67 25.60 4.84
N GLU A 125 -7.13 26.09 5.99
CA GLU A 125 -7.67 27.43 6.13
C GLU A 125 -6.61 28.50 5.82
N LYS A 126 -5.39 28.33 6.34
CA LYS A 126 -4.25 29.22 6.04
C LYS A 126 -3.91 29.25 4.56
N LEU A 127 -3.83 28.08 3.91
CA LEU A 127 -3.57 27.98 2.47
C LEU A 127 -4.68 28.63 1.63
N GLY A 128 -5.94 28.48 2.05
CA GLY A 128 -7.08 29.15 1.41
C GLY A 128 -7.00 30.67 1.54
N ALA A 129 -6.65 31.17 2.74
CA ALA A 129 -6.50 32.60 2.98
C ALA A 129 -5.33 33.21 2.19
N THR A 130 -4.18 32.54 2.13
CA THR A 130 -3.04 33.01 1.33
C THR A 130 -3.39 33.01 -0.15
N GLY A 131 -4.01 31.94 -0.67
CA GLY A 131 -4.43 31.87 -2.07
C GLY A 131 -5.43 32.96 -2.45
N ALA A 132 -6.42 33.24 -1.59
CA ALA A 132 -7.35 34.35 -1.80
C ALA A 132 -6.63 35.71 -1.83
N SER A 133 -5.71 35.95 -0.88
CA SER A 133 -4.96 37.21 -0.82
C SER A 133 -4.03 37.42 -2.02
N GLU A 134 -3.41 36.36 -2.54
CA GLU A 134 -2.57 36.42 -3.73
C GLU A 134 -3.40 36.68 -4.99
N LEU A 135 -4.57 36.05 -5.11
CA LEU A 135 -5.50 36.30 -6.20
C LEU A 135 -6.03 37.74 -6.20
N ASP A 136 -6.33 38.30 -5.02
CA ASP A 136 -6.74 39.69 -4.88
C ASP A 136 -5.61 40.66 -5.28
N LEU A 137 -4.37 40.35 -4.89
CA LEU A 137 -3.20 41.15 -5.28
C LEU A 137 -2.92 41.08 -6.77
N LEU A 138 -3.08 39.91 -7.41
CA LEU A 138 -2.97 39.76 -8.86
C LEU A 138 -4.09 40.51 -9.59
N ARG A 139 -5.33 40.43 -9.10
CA ARG A 139 -6.47 41.20 -9.64
C ARG A 139 -6.19 42.69 -9.60
N ALA A 140 -5.73 43.22 -8.47
CA ALA A 140 -5.39 44.63 -8.33
C ALA A 140 -4.24 45.07 -9.27
N LYS A 141 -3.26 44.19 -9.52
CA LYS A 141 -2.19 44.44 -10.50
C LYS A 141 -2.73 44.47 -11.93
N ILE A 142 -3.59 43.53 -12.31
CA ILE A 142 -4.22 43.51 -13.63
C ILE A 142 -5.02 44.79 -13.85
N GLU A 143 -5.84 45.19 -12.88
CA GLU A 143 -6.64 46.42 -12.97
C GLU A 143 -5.76 47.67 -13.11
N ARG A 144 -4.62 47.72 -12.40
CA ARG A 144 -3.65 48.82 -12.57
C ARG A 144 -3.02 48.84 -13.96
N ILE A 145 -2.68 47.68 -14.52
CA ILE A 145 -2.13 47.56 -15.86
C ILE A 145 -3.18 48.01 -16.89
N GLU A 146 -4.42 47.55 -16.76
CA GLU A 146 -5.54 47.97 -17.61
C GLU A 146 -5.75 49.49 -17.55
N GLN A 147 -5.72 50.10 -16.36
CA GLN A 147 -5.83 51.55 -16.20
C GLN A 147 -4.69 52.28 -16.93
N SER A 148 -3.43 51.85 -16.74
CA SER A 148 -2.29 52.45 -17.43
C SER A 148 -2.37 52.30 -18.95
N PHE A 149 -2.85 51.15 -19.44
CA PHE A 149 -3.04 50.91 -20.87
C PHE A 149 -4.15 51.80 -21.44
N GLN A 150 -5.25 52.00 -20.70
CA GLN A 150 -6.33 52.91 -21.11
C GLN A 150 -5.86 54.38 -21.16
N GLU A 151 -4.98 54.79 -20.24
CA GLU A 151 -4.37 56.11 -20.26
C GLU A 151 -3.44 56.27 -21.46
N GLU A 152 -2.55 55.30 -21.71
CA GLU A 152 -1.66 55.29 -22.87
C GLU A 152 -2.44 55.30 -24.19
N GLU A 153 -3.52 54.53 -24.29
CA GLU A 153 -4.39 54.49 -25.46
C GLU A 153 -5.14 55.82 -25.67
N ARG A 154 -5.56 56.50 -24.60
CA ARG A 154 -6.12 57.86 -24.69
C ARG A 154 -5.06 58.84 -25.19
N ASP A 155 -3.85 58.78 -24.64
CA ASP A 155 -2.75 59.64 -25.05
C ASP A 155 -2.37 59.41 -26.52
N ARG A 156 -2.29 58.15 -26.94
CA ARG A 156 -2.09 57.75 -28.34
C ARG A 156 -3.15 58.35 -29.25
N ARG A 157 -4.44 58.27 -28.89
CA ARG A 157 -5.53 58.89 -29.65
C ARG A 157 -5.41 60.41 -29.73
N THR A 158 -5.02 61.08 -28.64
CA THR A 158 -4.79 62.53 -28.67
C THR A 158 -3.59 62.91 -29.54
N ALA A 159 -2.51 62.12 -29.50
CA ALA A 159 -1.33 62.30 -30.32
C ALA A 159 -1.65 62.09 -31.81
N GLU A 160 -2.40 61.03 -32.15
CA GLU A 160 -2.91 60.81 -33.50
C GLU A 160 -3.81 61.96 -33.98
N ALA A 161 -4.72 62.45 -33.15
CA ALA A 161 -5.57 63.59 -33.51
C ALA A 161 -4.74 64.85 -33.79
N ARG A 162 -3.71 65.11 -32.97
CA ARG A 162 -2.75 66.21 -33.19
C ARG A 162 -1.93 66.01 -34.47
N ALA A 163 -1.48 64.78 -34.74
CA ALA A 163 -0.74 64.43 -35.94
C ALA A 163 -1.62 64.64 -37.19
N ARG A 164 -2.87 64.16 -37.20
CA ARG A 164 -3.82 64.40 -38.29
C ARG A 164 -4.12 65.88 -38.48
N ALA A 165 -4.25 66.65 -37.40
CA ALA A 165 -4.43 68.11 -37.51
C ALA A 165 -3.17 68.82 -38.03
N ALA A 166 -1.98 68.28 -37.77
CA ALA A 166 -0.73 68.77 -38.36
C ALA A 166 -0.61 68.37 -39.84
N GLU A 167 -0.95 67.14 -40.20
CA GLU A 167 -1.02 66.65 -41.57
C GLU A 167 -2.03 67.44 -42.41
N GLN A 168 -3.21 67.77 -41.86
CA GLN A 168 -4.18 68.64 -42.52
C GLN A 168 -3.60 70.04 -42.77
N ARG A 169 -2.92 70.63 -41.78
CA ARG A 169 -2.23 71.91 -41.96
C ARG A 169 -1.14 71.84 -43.02
N VAL A 170 -0.34 70.77 -43.03
CA VAL A 170 0.67 70.52 -44.06
C VAL A 170 0.01 70.29 -45.41
N ALA A 171 -1.10 69.56 -45.50
CA ALA A 171 -1.82 69.30 -46.74
C ALA A 171 -2.44 70.58 -47.29
N ASP A 172 -2.99 71.45 -46.44
CA ASP A 172 -3.51 72.76 -46.83
C ASP A 172 -2.39 73.69 -47.28
N LEU A 173 -1.27 73.74 -46.54
CA LEU A 173 -0.05 74.44 -46.95
C LEU A 173 0.49 73.90 -48.28
N THR A 174 0.49 72.58 -48.44
CA THR A 174 0.93 71.90 -49.67
C THR A 174 -0.08 72.12 -50.78
N ARG A 175 -1.38 72.31 -50.52
CA ARG A 175 -2.39 72.70 -51.50
C ARG A 175 -2.19 74.14 -51.93
N THR A 176 -1.87 75.04 -51.01
CA THR A 176 -1.51 76.43 -51.33
C THR A 176 -0.19 76.50 -52.10
N LEU A 177 0.81 75.71 -51.71
CA LEU A 177 2.07 75.59 -52.42
C LEU A 177 1.90 74.87 -53.75
N ARG A 178 1.01 73.87 -53.87
CA ARG A 178 0.63 73.26 -55.14
C ARG A 178 -0.14 74.22 -56.00
N LEU A 179 -1.03 75.06 -55.49
CA LEU A 179 -1.66 76.12 -56.29
C LEU A 179 -0.59 77.08 -56.85
N VAL A 180 0.44 77.39 -56.06
CA VAL A 180 1.63 78.16 -56.46
C VAL A 180 2.60 77.38 -57.37
N ALA A 181 2.65 76.06 -57.26
CA ALA A 181 3.50 75.19 -58.08
C ALA A 181 2.77 74.64 -59.31
N THR A 182 1.44 74.66 -59.38
CA THR A 182 0.66 74.35 -60.59
C THR A 182 0.64 75.53 -61.55
N THR A 183 1.09 76.70 -61.10
CA THR A 183 1.59 77.76 -61.98
C THR A 183 3.03 77.52 -62.46
N VAL A 184 3.77 76.54 -61.91
CA VAL A 184 5.17 76.22 -62.24
C VAL A 184 5.44 74.71 -62.20
N SER A 185 5.14 74.07 -63.32
CA SER A 185 5.74 72.81 -63.79
C SER A 185 5.26 71.46 -63.24
N SER A 186 5.07 70.61 -64.25
CA SER A 186 4.65 69.21 -64.34
C SER A 186 5.62 68.16 -63.78
N GLY A 187 5.05 66.98 -63.52
CA GLY A 187 5.68 65.66 -63.71
C GLY A 187 6.53 65.19 -62.52
N GLY A 188 6.52 63.93 -62.09
CA GLY A 188 5.92 62.69 -62.57
C GLY A 188 6.25 61.58 -61.57
N GLU A 189 5.64 60.42 -61.77
CA GLU A 189 5.56 59.22 -60.92
C GLU A 189 6.88 58.46 -60.65
N SER A 190 6.87 57.60 -59.61
CA SER A 190 7.49 56.25 -59.64
C SER A 190 7.08 55.48 -58.35
N LEU A 191 6.14 54.52 -58.43
CA LEU A 191 6.32 53.05 -58.53
C LEU A 191 7.02 52.38 -57.33
N VAL A 192 6.20 51.68 -56.53
CA VAL A 192 6.61 50.74 -55.46
C VAL A 192 6.61 49.32 -56.02
N SER A 193 7.78 48.67 -56.02
CA SER A 193 7.94 47.27 -56.40
C SER A 193 7.44 46.32 -55.32
N ARG A 194 6.54 45.43 -55.72
CA ARG A 194 5.93 44.32 -55.00
C ARG A 194 6.95 43.18 -54.81
N ALA A 195 7.22 42.79 -53.56
CA ALA A 195 8.02 41.61 -53.21
C ALA A 195 7.30 40.32 -53.60
N ALA A 196 8.06 39.36 -54.15
CA ALA A 196 7.60 38.05 -54.59
C ALA A 196 7.28 37.12 -53.39
N PRO A 197 6.33 36.17 -53.54
CA PRO A 197 5.95 35.27 -52.46
C PRO A 197 7.08 34.30 -52.10
N ILE A 198 7.46 34.30 -50.82
CA ILE A 198 8.34 33.30 -50.22
C ILE A 198 7.56 31.98 -50.18
N GLN A 199 8.07 30.94 -50.85
CA GLN A 199 7.51 29.59 -50.72
C GLN A 199 7.83 29.08 -49.32
N THR A 200 6.80 28.88 -48.50
CA THR A 200 6.92 28.24 -47.18
C THR A 200 6.94 26.73 -47.35
N LEU A 201 7.90 26.07 -46.71
CA LEU A 201 8.05 24.62 -46.80
C LEU A 201 7.12 23.93 -45.79
N ALA A 202 6.23 23.08 -46.26
CA ALA A 202 5.31 22.33 -45.40
C ALA A 202 5.97 21.08 -44.80
N LEU A 203 5.89 20.93 -43.48
CA LEU A 203 6.43 19.82 -42.71
C LEU A 203 5.30 19.16 -41.89
N ASP A 204 5.10 17.87 -42.06
CA ASP A 204 4.30 17.05 -41.14
C ASP A 204 5.05 16.87 -39.83
N TRP A 205 4.34 16.84 -38.71
CA TRP A 205 4.94 16.73 -37.39
C TRP A 205 4.38 15.59 -36.56
N THR A 206 5.21 15.07 -35.66
CA THR A 206 4.85 14.12 -34.62
C THR A 206 5.59 14.52 -33.34
N LEU A 207 4.87 14.61 -32.24
CA LEU A 207 5.44 14.94 -30.93
C LEU A 207 5.55 13.65 -30.09
N GLU A 208 6.76 13.34 -29.63
CA GLU A 208 7.07 12.17 -28.83
C GLU A 208 7.56 12.61 -27.44
N TYR A 209 7.15 11.90 -26.39
CA TYR A 209 7.63 12.10 -25.03
C TYR A 209 8.28 10.82 -24.50
N ASP A 210 9.58 10.89 -24.21
CA ASP A 210 10.40 9.73 -23.81
C ASP A 210 10.61 9.61 -22.27
N GLY A 211 9.88 10.41 -21.48
CA GLY A 211 10.04 10.50 -20.03
C GLY A 211 11.16 11.45 -19.58
N SER A 212 12.06 11.85 -20.47
CA SER A 212 13.18 12.78 -20.20
C SER A 212 13.04 14.13 -20.90
N GLY A 213 12.23 14.21 -21.96
CA GLY A 213 11.94 15.45 -22.69
C GLY A 213 10.99 15.22 -23.87
N HIS A 214 10.68 16.31 -24.57
CA HIS A 214 9.87 16.28 -25.77
C HIS A 214 10.76 16.26 -27.02
N SER A 215 10.43 15.37 -27.96
CA SER A 215 11.09 15.26 -29.26
C SER A 215 10.07 15.55 -30.35
N LEU A 216 10.36 16.52 -31.20
CA LEU A 216 9.56 16.87 -32.37
C LEU A 216 10.19 16.24 -33.60
N ARG A 217 9.47 15.31 -34.23
CA ARG A 217 9.88 14.67 -35.47
C ARG A 217 9.14 15.30 -36.64
N LEU A 218 9.91 15.88 -37.56
CA LEU A 218 9.44 16.60 -38.74
C LEU A 218 9.68 15.76 -39.99
N ARG A 219 8.69 15.70 -40.87
CA ARG A 219 8.76 15.00 -42.16
C ARG A 219 8.35 15.97 -43.27
N PRO A 220 9.14 16.13 -44.34
CA PRO A 220 8.74 16.97 -45.46
C PRO A 220 7.52 16.38 -46.16
N THR A 221 6.51 17.22 -46.43
CA THR A 221 5.34 16.83 -47.22
C THR A 221 5.57 16.95 -48.73
N SER A 222 6.67 17.60 -49.12
CA SER A 222 7.11 17.77 -50.50
C SER A 222 8.35 16.91 -50.80
N ASP A 223 8.68 16.76 -52.08
CA ASP A 223 9.89 16.04 -52.52
C ASP A 223 11.20 16.74 -52.13
N VAL A 224 11.11 17.95 -51.56
CA VAL A 224 12.25 18.74 -51.08
C VAL A 224 12.70 18.18 -49.73
N ARG A 225 13.94 17.70 -49.66
CA ARG A 225 14.51 17.11 -48.44
C ARG A 225 15.33 18.14 -47.68
N PRO A 226 14.83 18.66 -46.54
CA PRO A 226 15.63 19.53 -45.70
C PRO A 226 16.77 18.75 -45.04
N SER A 227 17.95 19.35 -44.98
CA SER A 227 19.14 18.76 -44.35
C SER A 227 19.15 18.98 -42.84
N LYS A 228 18.60 20.12 -42.38
CA LYS A 228 18.47 20.52 -40.97
C LYS A 228 17.19 21.30 -40.74
N ALA A 229 16.76 21.35 -39.49
CA ALA A 229 15.67 22.23 -39.06
C ALA A 229 16.01 22.87 -37.73
N ARG A 230 15.53 24.09 -37.53
CA ARG A 230 15.69 24.84 -36.29
C ARG A 230 14.43 25.62 -35.95
N ILE A 231 14.23 25.83 -34.67
CA ILE A 231 13.17 26.67 -34.13
C ILE A 231 13.84 27.89 -33.53
N VAL A 232 13.39 29.06 -33.94
CA VAL A 232 13.82 30.34 -33.38
C VAL A 232 12.64 31.00 -32.67
N ASP A 233 12.91 31.79 -31.63
CA ASP A 233 11.88 32.58 -30.97
C ASP A 233 11.55 33.87 -31.75
N ALA A 234 10.56 34.62 -31.30
CA ALA A 234 10.17 35.92 -31.88
C ALA A 234 11.30 36.97 -31.89
N THR A 235 12.39 36.76 -31.14
CA THR A 235 13.58 37.61 -31.11
C THR A 235 14.70 37.12 -32.03
N GLY A 236 14.48 36.00 -32.75
CA GLY A 236 15.44 35.37 -33.64
C GLY A 236 16.50 34.51 -32.92
N ARG A 237 16.32 34.20 -31.64
CA ARG A 237 17.24 33.33 -30.90
C ARG A 237 16.91 31.87 -31.14
N LEU A 238 17.95 31.05 -31.27
CA LEU A 238 17.82 29.60 -31.44
C LEU A 238 17.26 28.95 -30.17
N VAL A 239 16.13 28.24 -30.31
CA VAL A 239 15.44 27.52 -29.23
C VAL A 239 15.71 26.02 -29.32
N ALA A 240 15.69 25.47 -30.54
CA ALA A 240 15.97 24.07 -30.80
C ALA A 240 16.59 23.90 -32.19
N GLU A 241 17.49 22.93 -32.34
CA GLU A 241 18.09 22.56 -33.63
C GLU A 241 18.02 21.04 -33.80
N SER A 242 17.90 20.58 -35.04
CA SER A 242 17.84 19.17 -35.37
C SER A 242 19.15 18.47 -35.00
N VAL A 243 19.03 17.35 -34.28
CA VAL A 243 20.17 16.48 -33.99
C VAL A 243 20.36 15.54 -35.17
N VAL A 244 21.55 15.55 -35.78
CA VAL A 244 21.84 14.64 -36.90
C VAL A 244 21.88 13.20 -36.37
N THR A 245 20.79 12.45 -36.55
CA THR A 245 20.81 11.02 -36.31
C THR A 245 21.28 10.30 -37.55
N LEU A 246 22.54 9.83 -37.51
CA LEU A 246 23.02 8.78 -38.38
C LEU A 246 22.13 7.53 -38.18
N GLN A 247 21.61 7.03 -39.31
CA GLN A 247 21.12 5.65 -39.56
C GLN A 247 19.61 5.34 -39.41
N HIS A 248 19.07 4.95 -40.58
CA HIS A 248 17.99 3.98 -40.86
C HIS A 248 16.51 4.42 -40.78
N HIS A 249 16.01 4.97 -41.92
CA HIS A 249 14.62 4.97 -42.44
C HIS A 249 13.48 5.67 -41.65
N PRO A 250 12.53 6.34 -42.34
CA PRO A 250 12.64 7.23 -43.51
C PRO A 250 12.89 8.70 -43.09
N ALA A 251 13.42 9.50 -44.02
CA ALA A 251 13.88 10.88 -43.91
C ALA A 251 12.99 11.82 -43.05
N GLY A 252 13.26 11.87 -41.75
CA GLY A 252 12.65 12.81 -40.83
C GLY A 252 13.73 13.51 -39.99
N LEU A 253 13.52 14.79 -39.71
CA LEU A 253 14.39 15.57 -38.82
C LEU A 253 13.86 15.45 -37.40
N LEU A 254 14.75 15.24 -36.43
CA LEU A 254 14.37 15.13 -35.02
C LEU A 254 14.96 16.30 -34.23
N LEU A 255 14.09 17.07 -33.58
CA LEU A 255 14.45 18.19 -32.72
C LEU A 255 14.09 17.86 -31.29
N ARG A 256 15.03 18.06 -30.37
CA ARG A 256 14.72 18.03 -28.94
C ARG A 256 14.19 19.40 -28.55
N VAL A 257 12.93 19.48 -28.14
CA VAL A 257 12.24 20.77 -27.93
C VAL A 257 11.93 21.02 -26.45
N PRO A 258 12.03 22.27 -25.98
CA PRO A 258 11.55 22.66 -24.65
C PRO A 258 10.03 22.50 -24.52
N GLN A 259 9.54 22.40 -23.29
CA GLN A 259 8.11 22.28 -23.00
C GLN A 259 7.27 23.43 -23.57
N SER A 260 7.83 24.65 -23.64
CA SER A 260 7.15 25.82 -24.23
C SER A 260 6.85 25.63 -25.72
N VAL A 261 7.77 25.00 -26.46
CA VAL A 261 7.60 24.69 -27.87
C VAL A 261 6.63 23.51 -28.03
N ALA A 262 6.73 22.48 -27.20
CA ALA A 262 5.78 21.36 -27.21
C ALA A 262 4.33 21.83 -26.99
N ALA A 263 4.11 22.72 -26.02
CA ALA A 263 2.80 23.31 -25.76
C ALA A 263 2.28 24.15 -26.93
N ALA A 264 3.16 24.91 -27.60
CA ALA A 264 2.82 25.68 -28.80
C ALA A 264 2.42 24.79 -29.98
N VAL A 265 3.13 23.66 -30.18
CA VAL A 265 2.80 22.66 -31.21
C VAL A 265 1.41 22.06 -30.96
N GLU A 266 1.14 21.62 -29.73
CA GLU A 266 -0.15 21.02 -29.35
C GLU A 266 -1.32 22.01 -29.40
N ALA A 267 -1.10 23.26 -29.04
CA ALA A 267 -2.11 24.32 -29.08
C ALA A 267 -2.35 24.88 -30.49
N GLY A 268 -1.45 24.60 -31.44
CA GLY A 268 -1.45 25.21 -32.77
C GLY A 268 -1.10 26.70 -32.77
N ASP A 269 -0.59 27.25 -31.67
CA ASP A 269 -0.23 28.66 -31.53
C ASP A 269 1.29 28.86 -31.68
N TRP A 270 1.71 29.20 -32.90
CA TRP A 270 3.10 29.44 -33.28
C TRP A 270 3.52 30.91 -33.22
N SER A 271 2.70 31.81 -32.69
CA SER A 271 2.97 33.26 -32.72
C SER A 271 4.32 33.66 -32.09
N ALA A 272 4.80 32.88 -31.13
CA ALA A 272 6.05 33.10 -30.42
C ALA A 272 7.29 32.44 -31.06
N PHE A 273 7.10 31.58 -32.07
CA PHE A 273 8.16 30.73 -32.63
C PHE A 273 8.12 30.72 -34.16
N GLN A 274 9.29 30.68 -34.79
CA GLN A 274 9.42 30.46 -36.24
C GLN A 274 10.20 29.18 -36.48
N LEU A 275 9.67 28.34 -37.37
CA LEU A 275 10.33 27.13 -37.81
C LEU A 275 11.07 27.41 -39.12
N GLU A 276 12.34 27.06 -39.16
CA GLU A 276 13.18 27.19 -40.35
C GLU A 276 13.81 25.85 -40.71
N ALA A 277 13.85 25.55 -42.00
CA ALA A 277 14.48 24.36 -42.54
C ALA A 277 15.58 24.74 -43.54
N GLU A 278 16.70 24.03 -43.49
CA GLU A 278 17.82 24.22 -44.43
C GLU A 278 17.60 23.35 -45.66
N VAL A 279 17.44 23.99 -46.82
CA VAL A 279 17.32 23.34 -48.13
C VAL A 279 18.41 23.91 -49.03
N ASP A 280 19.24 23.04 -49.59
CA ASP A 280 20.35 23.43 -50.49
C ASP A 280 21.26 24.53 -49.93
N GLY A 281 21.46 24.55 -48.59
CA GLY A 281 22.30 25.52 -47.89
C GLY A 281 21.61 26.86 -47.56
N VAL A 282 20.32 27.00 -47.82
CA VAL A 282 19.53 28.20 -47.51
C VAL A 282 18.47 27.87 -46.47
N TRP A 283 18.40 28.68 -45.42
CA TRP A 283 17.33 28.60 -44.42
C TRP A 283 16.04 29.20 -44.98
N GLN A 284 14.99 28.40 -45.03
CA GLN A 284 13.66 28.79 -45.50
C GLN A 284 12.66 28.64 -44.37
N ALA A 285 11.68 29.55 -44.32
CA ALA A 285 10.56 29.44 -43.39
C ALA A 285 9.74 28.18 -43.70
N ALA A 286 9.44 27.42 -42.66
CA ALA A 286 8.67 26.20 -42.76
C ALA A 286 7.40 26.29 -41.90
N GLU A 287 6.34 25.65 -42.36
CA GLU A 287 5.04 25.62 -41.71
C GLU A 287 4.72 24.18 -41.29
N LEU A 288 4.15 24.02 -40.10
CA LEU A 288 3.69 22.71 -39.64
C LEU A 288 2.30 22.41 -40.17
N VAL A 289 2.16 21.25 -40.81
CA VAL A 289 0.88 20.75 -41.29
C VAL A 289 0.38 19.67 -40.32
N ASP A 290 -0.81 19.87 -39.77
CA ASP A 290 -1.49 18.87 -38.96
C ASP A 290 -2.27 17.90 -39.87
N ARG A 291 -1.80 16.65 -39.97
CA ARG A 291 -2.59 15.57 -40.58
C ARG A 291 -3.26 14.77 -39.48
N ALA A 292 -4.58 14.94 -39.38
CA ALA A 292 -5.49 14.23 -38.48
C ALA A 292 -5.65 12.70 -38.73
N GLN A 293 -4.64 12.02 -39.29
CA GLN A 293 -4.64 10.56 -39.44
C GLN A 293 -3.44 9.97 -38.70
N PRO A 294 -3.64 9.29 -37.55
CA PRO A 294 -2.58 8.50 -36.95
C PRO A 294 -2.27 7.33 -37.87
N LEU A 295 -1.10 7.37 -38.52
CA LEU A 295 -0.55 6.19 -39.18
C LEU A 295 -0.19 5.21 -38.05
N VAL A 296 -1.07 4.25 -37.78
CA VAL A 296 -0.80 3.15 -36.87
C VAL A 296 0.35 2.34 -37.48
N ASP A 297 1.57 2.55 -36.99
CA ASP A 297 2.67 1.62 -37.21
C ASP A 297 2.28 0.30 -36.56
N ALA A 298 1.76 -0.62 -37.38
CA ALA A 298 1.28 -1.93 -37.00
C ALA A 298 2.39 -2.91 -36.54
N GLU A 299 3.59 -2.43 -36.21
CA GLU A 299 4.74 -3.26 -35.83
C GLU A 299 5.18 -3.11 -34.37
N VAL A 300 4.52 -2.28 -33.55
CA VAL A 300 4.73 -2.22 -32.09
C VAL A 300 3.69 -3.10 -31.35
N MET A 301 3.46 -4.30 -31.85
CA MET A 301 2.73 -5.37 -31.15
C MET A 301 3.61 -6.62 -31.13
N GLN A 302 4.76 -6.54 -30.46
CA GLN A 302 5.43 -7.72 -29.93
C GLN A 302 5.42 -7.63 -28.39
N PRO A 303 4.55 -8.38 -27.70
CA PRO A 303 4.64 -8.50 -26.25
C PRO A 303 5.93 -9.26 -25.92
N ARG A 304 6.91 -8.54 -25.34
CA ARG A 304 8.05 -9.16 -24.66
C ARG A 304 7.49 -10.06 -23.56
N SER A 305 7.57 -11.36 -23.78
CA SER A 305 7.23 -12.40 -22.80
C SER A 305 7.92 -12.14 -21.45
N LEU A 306 7.11 -11.84 -20.43
CA LEU A 306 7.53 -11.85 -19.03
C LEU A 306 7.55 -13.31 -18.56
N ARG A 307 8.75 -13.85 -18.45
CA ARG A 307 9.05 -15.11 -17.75
C ARG A 307 8.82 -14.88 -16.25
N ILE A 308 7.73 -15.41 -15.71
CA ILE A 308 7.55 -15.56 -14.26
C ILE A 308 8.27 -16.85 -13.86
N VAL A 309 9.26 -16.71 -12.99
CA VAL A 309 9.91 -17.82 -12.29
C VAL A 309 8.97 -18.21 -11.14
N SER A 310 8.50 -19.45 -11.15
CA SER A 310 8.00 -20.19 -9.99
C SER A 310 8.75 -21.51 -9.91
#